data_AF-A0A2E7X048-F1
#
_entry.id   AF-A0A2E7X048-F1
#
_cell.length_a   1.000
_cell.length_b   1.000
_cell.length_c   1.000
_cell.angle_alpha   90.00
_cell.angle_beta   90.00
_cell.angle_gamma   90.00
#
_symmetry.space_group_name_H-M   'P 1'
#
loop_
_entity.id
_entity.type
_entity.pdbx_description
1 polymer ?
#
loop_
_entity_poly.entity_id
_entity_poly.type
_entity_poly.pdbx_seq_one_letter_code
_entity_poly.pdbx_strand_id
1 'polypeptide(L)'
;MALESGTFINSLNASNPASTDGLGQADDHIRLLKSTIKSTFPNIDAAVTATEDNLNLLTSFSSASGTSADLNLLAGQAAGGLTSTELGYLKSVTSDIQAQINAITVSASGNLALTDFSAANSGTGYGSLAYDSNSGNYTFSRVTNSNIRGAFSAGTNVSIDGNGVISSLALSGGTGITISGTTISNSAPDQTVSITGSGATSVSGSYPNFTISSTDTNTTYSAGSGITISGTTISASGSSTPSTSLGAVGTYAFLKFGTTAGSTTSGSNLYYSDTNLNAGSSPSGTWRCMGHSTTSGATVFVRIS
;
A
#
# COMPACT_ATOMS: atom_id res chain seq x y z
N MET A 1 109.95 71.24 -24.24
CA MET A 1 108.58 70.77 -23.97
C MET A 1 108.46 70.44 -22.49
N ALA A 2 107.40 70.87 -21.82
CA ALA A 2 107.14 70.40 -20.45
C ALA A 2 106.86 68.88 -20.50
N LEU A 3 107.48 68.12 -19.61
CA LEU A 3 107.21 66.69 -19.46
C LEU A 3 105.74 66.54 -19.01
N GLU A 4 104.94 65.79 -19.78
CA GLU A 4 103.62 65.40 -19.35
C GLU A 4 103.76 64.41 -18.19
N SER A 5 103.24 64.78 -17.01
CA SER A 5 103.16 63.89 -15.85
C SER A 5 101.69 63.59 -15.60
N GLY A 6 101.30 62.34 -15.83
CA GLY A 6 99.95 61.84 -15.61
C GLY A 6 100.00 60.49 -14.90
N THR A 7 99.10 60.29 -13.94
CA THR A 7 99.04 59.06 -13.13
C THR A 7 98.05 58.05 -13.71
N PHE A 8 96.96 58.53 -14.34
CA PHE A 8 95.88 57.68 -14.88
C PHE A 8 95.43 58.16 -16.26
N ILE A 9 94.63 57.35 -16.96
CA ILE A 9 94.21 57.59 -18.36
C ILE A 9 93.52 58.96 -18.55
N ASN A 10 92.72 59.40 -17.58
CA ASN A 10 92.04 60.71 -17.62
C ASN A 10 93.01 61.89 -17.66
N SER A 11 94.21 61.74 -17.08
CA SER A 11 95.26 62.79 -17.05
C SER A 11 96.02 62.95 -18.37
N LEU A 12 95.86 62.02 -19.31
CA LEU A 12 96.47 62.12 -20.65
C LEU A 12 95.89 63.32 -21.40
N ASN A 13 96.77 64.16 -21.95
CA ASN A 13 96.43 65.27 -22.83
C ASN A 13 96.59 64.84 -24.30
N ALA A 14 95.47 64.63 -24.99
CA ALA A 14 95.44 64.23 -26.39
C ALA A 14 95.92 65.31 -27.38
N SER A 15 96.19 66.54 -26.90
CA SER A 15 96.80 67.60 -27.69
C SER A 15 98.34 67.64 -27.56
N ASN A 16 98.93 66.80 -26.70
CA ASN A 16 100.37 66.73 -26.50
C ASN A 16 100.97 65.44 -27.08
N PRO A 17 102.17 65.48 -27.67
CA PRO A 17 103.09 66.62 -27.77
C PRO A 17 102.70 67.63 -28.87
N ALA A 18 103.13 68.88 -28.69
CA ALA A 18 103.00 69.93 -29.69
C ALA A 18 104.07 69.73 -30.78
N SER A 19 103.67 69.75 -32.05
CA SER A 19 104.54 69.51 -33.21
C SER A 19 105.47 70.70 -33.47
N THR A 20 106.48 70.81 -32.61
CA THR A 20 107.41 71.94 -32.52
C THR A 20 108.79 71.60 -33.08
N ASP A 21 109.05 70.32 -33.34
CA ASP A 21 110.28 69.82 -33.94
C ASP A 21 110.01 69.12 -35.29
N GLY A 22 111.06 68.57 -35.91
CA GLY A 22 110.98 67.92 -37.22
C GLY A 22 110.33 66.53 -37.23
N LEU A 23 109.80 66.02 -36.10
CA LEU A 23 109.24 64.67 -35.95
C LEU A 23 107.70 64.66 -35.84
N GLY A 24 107.02 65.64 -36.43
CA GLY A 24 105.56 65.82 -36.31
C GLY A 24 104.69 64.58 -36.61
N GLN A 25 105.13 63.66 -37.50
CA GLN A 25 104.41 62.40 -37.75
C GLN A 25 104.38 61.46 -36.53
N ALA A 26 105.46 61.43 -35.74
CA ALA A 26 105.50 60.67 -34.50
C ALA A 26 104.58 61.31 -33.45
N ASP A 27 104.53 62.64 -33.39
CA ASP A 27 103.62 63.37 -32.51
C ASP A 27 102.14 63.09 -32.84
N ASP A 28 101.81 63.05 -34.14
CA ASP A 28 100.47 62.70 -34.62
C ASP A 28 100.05 61.30 -34.16
N HIS A 29 100.96 60.33 -34.25
CA HIS A 29 100.68 58.96 -33.80
C HIS A 29 100.47 58.89 -32.28
N ILE A 30 101.26 59.62 -31.50
CA ILE A 30 101.10 59.67 -30.03
C ILE A 30 99.77 60.33 -29.66
N ARG A 31 99.37 61.42 -30.32
CA ARG A 31 98.05 62.04 -30.10
C ARG A 31 96.91 61.10 -30.49
N LEU A 32 97.04 60.36 -31.59
CA LEU A 32 96.05 59.36 -32.00
C LEU A 32 95.88 58.27 -30.93
N LEU A 33 96.97 57.72 -30.40
CA LEU A 33 96.92 56.71 -29.34
C LEU A 33 96.24 57.26 -28.09
N LYS A 34 96.60 58.45 -27.63
CA LYS A 34 95.97 59.10 -26.46
C LYS A 34 94.48 59.34 -26.70
N SER A 35 94.12 59.87 -27.86
CA SER A 35 92.72 60.11 -28.23
C SER A 35 91.93 58.80 -28.27
N THR A 36 92.51 57.74 -28.84
CA THR A 36 91.86 56.43 -28.94
C THR A 36 91.64 55.80 -27.57
N ILE A 37 92.65 55.80 -26.70
CA ILE A 37 92.54 55.25 -25.34
C ILE A 37 91.50 56.02 -24.52
N LYS A 38 91.50 57.36 -24.58
CA LYS A 38 90.48 58.18 -23.87
C LYS A 38 89.08 57.95 -24.41
N SER A 39 88.94 57.68 -25.71
CA SER A 39 87.64 57.37 -26.32
C SER A 39 87.15 55.97 -25.98
N THR A 40 88.05 54.99 -25.82
CA THR A 40 87.70 53.60 -25.47
C THR A 40 87.31 53.47 -24.00
N PHE A 41 87.95 54.26 -23.13
CA PHE A 41 87.72 54.24 -21.67
C PHE A 41 87.24 55.61 -21.16
N PRO A 42 86.08 56.13 -21.63
CA PRO A 42 85.65 57.50 -21.33
C PRO A 42 85.32 57.72 -19.85
N ASN A 43 85.00 56.65 -19.11
CA ASN A 43 84.54 56.69 -17.72
C ASN A 43 85.55 56.13 -16.72
N ILE A 44 86.82 55.89 -17.11
CA ILE A 44 87.88 55.47 -16.19
C ILE A 44 88.65 56.70 -15.71
N ASP A 45 88.25 57.26 -14.57
CA ASP A 45 88.79 58.50 -13.99
C ASP A 45 89.72 58.28 -12.78
N ALA A 46 89.96 57.03 -12.38
CA ALA A 46 90.84 56.63 -11.29
C ALA A 46 91.60 55.33 -11.60
N ALA A 47 92.37 54.83 -10.64
CA ALA A 47 93.02 53.52 -10.74
C ALA A 47 91.99 52.40 -10.96
N VAL A 48 92.25 51.53 -11.94
CA VAL A 48 91.53 50.26 -12.04
C VAL A 48 92.13 49.29 -11.03
N THR A 49 91.45 49.11 -9.88
CA THR A 49 91.95 48.28 -8.77
C THR A 49 91.43 46.84 -8.80
N ALA A 50 90.57 46.49 -9.76
CA ALA A 50 90.10 45.12 -9.95
C ALA A 50 91.27 44.22 -10.37
N THR A 51 91.37 43.03 -9.76
CA THR A 51 92.33 42.01 -10.18
C THR A 51 91.87 41.32 -11.46
N GLU A 52 92.78 40.58 -12.12
CA GLU A 52 92.43 39.72 -13.25
C GLU A 52 91.37 38.69 -12.88
N ASP A 53 91.38 38.16 -11.66
CA ASP A 53 90.36 37.23 -11.17
C ASP A 53 88.98 37.88 -11.11
N ASN A 54 88.91 39.14 -10.66
CA ASN A 54 87.66 39.89 -10.62
C ASN A 54 87.11 40.18 -12.02
N LEU A 55 87.99 40.51 -12.98
CA LEU A 55 87.61 40.77 -14.36
C LEU A 55 87.22 39.49 -15.11
N ASN A 56 87.92 38.38 -14.85
CA ASN A 56 87.62 37.08 -15.45
C ASN A 56 86.25 36.55 -14.99
N LEU A 57 85.84 36.82 -13.75
CA LEU A 57 84.51 36.45 -13.26
C LEU A 57 83.39 37.14 -14.07
N LEU A 58 83.60 38.38 -14.51
CA LEU A 58 82.65 39.12 -15.33
C LEU A 58 82.44 38.48 -16.71
N THR A 59 83.44 37.78 -17.26
CA THR A 59 83.32 37.06 -18.55
C THR A 59 82.35 35.88 -18.51
N SER A 60 82.10 35.33 -17.32
CA SER A 60 81.12 34.24 -17.10
C SER A 60 79.70 34.77 -16.89
N PHE A 61 79.54 36.08 -16.76
CA PHE A 61 78.28 36.78 -16.59
C PHE A 61 77.75 37.22 -17.97
N SER A 62 77.22 36.24 -18.72
CA SER A 62 76.63 36.46 -20.04
C SER A 62 75.16 36.86 -19.93
N SER A 63 74.59 37.46 -20.98
CA SER A 63 73.17 37.82 -21.07
C SER A 63 72.19 36.63 -20.96
N ALA A 64 72.70 35.40 -20.90
CA ALA A 64 71.91 34.19 -20.60
C ALA A 64 71.78 33.91 -19.08
N SER A 65 72.60 34.56 -18.25
CA SER A 65 72.68 34.35 -16.79
C SER A 65 72.53 35.62 -15.95
N GLY A 66 72.48 36.81 -16.56
CA GLY A 66 72.10 38.06 -15.91
C GLY A 66 72.46 39.31 -16.71
N THR A 67 71.89 40.45 -16.35
CA THR A 67 72.20 41.79 -16.92
C THR A 67 73.09 42.57 -15.96
N SER A 68 73.81 43.60 -16.44
CA SER A 68 74.63 44.46 -15.56
C SER A 68 73.84 45.10 -14.41
N ALA A 69 72.51 45.17 -14.53
CA ALA A 69 71.62 45.60 -13.46
C ALA A 69 71.57 44.61 -12.29
N ASP A 70 71.76 43.31 -12.52
CA ASP A 70 71.75 42.29 -11.46
C ASP A 70 73.02 42.36 -10.59
N LEU A 71 74.15 42.78 -11.15
CA LEU A 71 75.37 43.05 -10.38
C LEU A 71 75.20 44.25 -9.43
N ASN A 72 74.52 45.30 -9.91
CA ASN A 72 74.18 46.47 -9.10
C ASN A 72 73.11 46.13 -8.04
N LEU A 73 72.17 45.24 -8.38
CA LEU A 73 71.12 44.77 -7.47
C LEU A 73 71.69 43.91 -6.35
N LEU A 74 72.65 43.02 -6.64
CA LEU A 74 73.29 42.17 -5.63
C LEU A 74 74.10 42.99 -4.61
N ALA A 75 74.78 44.06 -5.07
CA ALA A 75 75.44 45.02 -4.18
C ALA A 75 74.44 45.78 -3.30
N GLY A 76 73.31 46.20 -3.86
CA GLY A 76 72.24 46.87 -3.10
C GLY A 76 71.52 45.96 -2.10
N GLN A 77 71.34 44.67 -2.45
CA GLN A 77 70.73 43.66 -1.58
C GLN A 77 71.65 43.26 -0.42
N ALA A 78 72.96 43.14 -0.66
CA ALA A 78 73.95 42.94 0.40
C ALA A 78 74.01 44.14 1.37
N ALA A 79 73.89 45.38 0.85
CA ALA A 79 73.79 46.58 1.67
C ALA A 79 72.49 46.64 2.50
N GLY A 80 71.44 45.95 2.05
CA GLY A 80 70.18 45.76 2.78
C GLY A 80 70.21 44.68 3.88
N GLY A 81 71.36 44.06 4.13
CA GLY A 81 71.54 43.04 5.18
C GLY A 81 71.19 41.62 4.79
N LEU A 82 70.87 41.36 3.51
CA LEU A 82 70.60 40.02 3.01
C LEU A 82 71.92 39.24 2.86
N THR A 83 72.00 38.10 3.52
CA THR A 83 73.13 37.18 3.46
C THR A 83 73.10 36.34 2.18
N SER A 84 74.26 35.84 1.75
CA SER A 84 74.37 34.92 0.62
C SER A 84 73.55 33.63 0.81
N THR A 85 73.27 33.24 2.05
CA THR A 85 72.41 32.11 2.39
C THR A 85 70.94 32.42 2.12
N GLU A 86 70.48 33.62 2.48
CA GLU A 86 69.10 34.07 2.21
C GLU A 86 68.84 34.21 0.70
N LEU A 87 69.80 34.76 -0.04
CA LEU A 87 69.80 34.74 -1.50
C LEU A 87 69.85 33.31 -2.06
N GLY A 88 70.56 32.41 -1.37
CA GLY A 88 70.65 31.00 -1.72
C GLY A 88 69.35 30.23 -1.58
N TYR A 89 68.41 30.68 -0.74
CA TYR A 89 67.06 30.11 -0.69
C TYR A 89 66.21 30.52 -1.89
N LEU A 90 66.48 31.69 -2.48
CA LEU A 90 65.76 32.19 -3.63
C LEU A 90 66.29 31.62 -4.97
N LYS A 91 67.52 31.10 -5.00
CA LYS A 91 68.17 30.58 -6.23
C LYS A 91 67.46 29.40 -6.89
N SER A 92 66.58 28.71 -6.17
CA SER A 92 65.81 27.55 -6.67
C SER A 92 64.40 27.92 -7.12
N VAL A 93 64.05 29.21 -7.05
CA VAL A 93 62.77 29.73 -7.54
C VAL A 93 62.90 29.92 -9.06
N THR A 94 62.22 29.07 -9.82
CA THR A 94 62.29 28.99 -11.30
C THR A 94 61.32 29.93 -12.02
N SER A 95 60.53 30.70 -11.28
CA SER A 95 59.53 31.66 -11.76
C SER A 95 59.38 32.80 -10.75
N ASP A 96 58.53 33.80 -11.03
CA ASP A 96 58.27 34.86 -10.06
C ASP A 96 57.80 34.27 -8.73
N ILE A 97 58.34 34.79 -7.62
CA ILE A 97 57.95 34.35 -6.26
C ILE A 97 56.43 34.39 -6.10
N GLN A 98 55.76 35.38 -6.70
CA GLN A 98 54.31 35.49 -6.68
C GLN A 98 53.62 34.32 -7.40
N ALA A 99 54.17 33.81 -8.50
CA ALA A 99 53.65 32.65 -9.21
C ALA A 99 53.83 31.37 -8.40
N GLN A 100 54.96 31.20 -7.72
CA GLN A 100 55.18 30.07 -6.81
C GLN A 100 54.25 30.12 -5.58
N ILE A 101 54.06 31.29 -4.99
CA ILE A 101 53.12 31.51 -3.88
C ILE A 101 51.68 31.22 -4.33
N ASN A 102 51.28 31.62 -5.53
CA ASN A 102 49.96 31.32 -6.07
C ASN A 102 49.77 29.81 -6.26
N ALA A 103 50.78 29.10 -6.77
CA ALA A 103 50.75 27.64 -6.92
C ALA A 103 50.70 26.90 -5.56
N ILE A 104 51.44 27.40 -4.56
CA ILE A 104 51.36 26.89 -3.19
C ILE A 104 49.99 27.17 -2.58
N THR A 105 49.37 28.32 -2.81
CA THR A 105 48.02 28.63 -2.29
C THR A 105 46.97 27.67 -2.84
N VAL A 106 47.10 27.29 -4.12
CA VAL A 106 46.25 26.26 -4.75
C VAL A 106 46.56 24.85 -4.21
N SER A 107 47.81 24.57 -3.83
CA SER A 107 48.21 23.29 -3.23
C SER A 107 47.94 23.21 -1.72
N ALA A 108 47.93 24.33 -1.00
CA ALA A 108 47.66 24.47 0.43
C ALA A 108 46.16 24.51 0.73
N SER A 109 45.31 24.78 -0.27
CA SER A 109 43.90 24.34 -0.25
C SER A 109 43.74 22.81 -0.35
N GLY A 110 44.84 22.06 -0.52
CA GLY A 110 44.90 20.61 -0.67
C GLY A 110 44.81 19.79 0.62
N ASN A 111 43.88 20.12 1.53
CA ASN A 111 43.49 19.17 2.59
C ASN A 111 42.01 18.76 2.57
N LEU A 112 41.19 19.28 1.66
CA LEU A 112 39.87 18.74 1.35
C LEU A 112 39.57 18.96 -0.14
N ALA A 113 39.87 17.98 -0.99
CA ALA A 113 39.28 17.99 -2.34
C ALA A 113 37.74 17.81 -2.21
N LEU A 114 36.96 18.37 -3.13
CA LEU A 114 35.50 18.13 -3.24
C LEU A 114 35.14 16.62 -3.18
N THR A 115 36.07 15.79 -3.62
CA THR A 115 35.99 14.33 -3.67
C THR A 115 36.32 13.64 -2.35
N ASP A 116 37.08 14.29 -1.46
CA ASP A 116 37.52 13.72 -0.18
C ASP A 116 36.41 13.76 0.89
N PHE A 117 35.45 14.68 0.74
CA PHE A 117 34.24 14.74 1.57
C PHE A 117 33.00 14.85 0.67
N SER A 118 32.67 13.77 -0.04
CA SER A 118 31.45 13.71 -0.84
C SER A 118 30.22 13.46 0.05
N ALA A 119 29.37 14.48 0.17
CA ALA A 119 28.03 14.32 0.73
C ALA A 119 26.98 14.02 -0.37
N ALA A 120 27.44 13.56 -1.54
CA ALA A 120 26.60 13.26 -2.72
C ALA A 120 25.51 12.22 -2.44
N ASN A 121 25.67 11.43 -1.37
CA ASN A 121 24.71 10.43 -0.91
C ASN A 121 23.99 10.81 0.39
N SER A 122 23.94 12.11 0.79
CA SER A 122 23.08 12.51 1.90
C SER A 122 21.64 12.12 1.55
N GLY A 123 21.15 11.05 2.17
CA GLY A 123 19.99 10.30 1.69
C GLY A 123 18.75 11.19 1.53
N THR A 124 17.79 10.71 0.74
CA THR A 124 16.49 11.35 0.45
C THR A 124 15.56 11.54 1.67
N GLY A 125 16.11 11.44 2.89
CA GLY A 125 15.41 11.60 4.16
C GLY A 125 15.49 13.01 4.72
N TYR A 126 15.14 13.13 5.99
CA TYR A 126 14.92 14.42 6.66
C TYR A 126 16.18 15.12 7.20
N GLY A 127 17.37 14.63 6.90
CA GLY A 127 18.63 15.23 7.31
C GLY A 127 19.67 15.08 6.21
N SER A 128 20.52 16.09 6.04
CA SER A 128 21.53 16.12 4.99
C SER A 128 22.80 16.83 5.44
N LEU A 129 23.90 16.50 4.80
CA LEU A 129 25.12 17.30 4.81
C LEU A 129 25.31 17.76 3.37
N ALA A 130 25.47 19.05 3.14
CA ALA A 130 25.64 19.61 1.81
C ALA A 130 26.93 20.43 1.76
N TYR A 131 27.59 20.44 0.61
CA TYR A 131 28.77 21.26 0.36
C TYR A 131 28.46 22.22 -0.79
N ASP A 132 28.75 23.51 -0.59
CA ASP A 132 28.64 24.54 -1.62
C ASP A 132 30.01 24.84 -2.22
N SER A 133 30.23 24.44 -3.47
CA SER A 133 31.49 24.64 -4.19
C SER A 133 31.79 26.09 -4.54
N ASN A 134 30.80 26.99 -4.48
CA ASN A 134 31.01 28.41 -4.75
C ASN A 134 31.48 29.18 -3.50
N SER A 135 31.03 28.76 -2.31
CA SER A 135 31.38 29.42 -1.04
C SER A 135 32.37 28.64 -0.17
N GLY A 136 32.61 27.35 -0.47
CA GLY A 136 33.52 26.48 0.29
C GLY A 136 32.96 25.99 1.63
N ASN A 137 31.67 26.22 1.90
CA ASN A 137 31.06 25.91 3.19
C ASN A 137 30.34 24.55 3.20
N TYR A 138 30.43 23.84 4.32
CA TYR A 138 29.59 22.68 4.62
C TYR A 138 28.38 23.10 5.45
N THR A 139 27.18 22.69 5.01
CA THR A 139 25.91 22.93 5.71
C THR A 139 25.33 21.62 6.18
N PHE A 140 25.14 21.48 7.49
CA PHE A 140 24.43 20.35 8.09
C PHE A 140 22.96 20.72 8.33
N SER A 141 22.05 19.99 7.68
CA SER A 141 20.62 20.04 7.95
C SER A 141 20.25 18.93 8.94
N ARG A 142 19.93 19.33 10.16
CA ARG A 142 19.53 18.42 11.26
C ARG A 142 18.09 17.95 11.07
N VAL A 143 17.86 16.67 11.35
CA VAL A 143 16.50 16.11 11.46
C VAL A 143 15.76 16.81 12.61
N THR A 144 14.57 17.34 12.34
CA THR A 144 13.73 18.00 13.35
C THR A 144 12.72 17.04 14.00
N ASN A 145 12.17 17.40 15.16
CA ASN A 145 11.07 16.64 15.79
C ASN A 145 9.87 16.50 14.85
N SER A 146 9.60 17.51 14.01
CA SER A 146 8.52 17.46 13.01
C SER A 146 8.80 16.43 11.93
N ASN A 147 10.05 16.29 11.51
CA ASN A 147 10.46 15.30 10.53
C ASN A 147 10.29 13.87 11.05
N ILE A 148 10.71 13.63 12.29
CA ILE A 148 10.57 12.32 12.95
C ILE A 148 9.08 11.97 13.06
N ARG A 149 8.26 12.90 13.54
CA ARG A 149 6.81 12.69 13.66
C ARG A 149 6.12 12.44 12.32
N GLY A 150 6.51 13.16 11.27
CA GLY A 150 5.97 12.99 9.92
C GLY A 150 6.38 11.68 9.23
N ALA A 151 7.39 10.97 9.75
CA ALA A 151 7.76 9.64 9.26
C ALA A 151 6.77 8.54 9.70
N PHE A 152 5.95 8.80 10.72
CA PHE A 152 4.95 7.85 11.21
C PHE A 152 3.58 8.19 10.62
N SER A 153 2.89 7.17 10.10
CA SER A 153 1.47 7.28 9.74
C SER A 153 0.66 6.48 10.75
N ALA A 154 -0.44 7.05 11.23
CA ALA A 154 -1.37 6.33 12.07
C ALA A 154 -2.07 5.23 11.26
N GLY A 155 -2.14 4.02 11.81
CA GLY A 155 -2.99 2.95 11.28
C GLY A 155 -4.44 3.12 11.73
N THR A 156 -5.31 2.17 11.34
CA THR A 156 -6.70 2.14 11.80
C THR A 156 -6.76 2.10 13.34
N ASN A 157 -7.62 2.92 13.93
CA ASN A 157 -7.81 3.05 15.38
C ASN A 157 -6.59 3.57 16.17
N VAL A 158 -5.60 4.14 15.50
CA VAL A 158 -4.47 4.84 16.14
C VAL A 158 -4.60 6.33 15.84
N SER A 159 -4.29 7.17 16.82
CA SER A 159 -4.15 8.62 16.66
C SER A 159 -2.75 9.04 17.07
N ILE A 160 -2.16 9.95 16.29
CA ILE A 160 -0.89 10.59 16.60
C ILE A 160 -1.16 12.10 16.65
N ASP A 161 -0.93 12.72 17.80
CA ASP A 161 -1.23 14.15 17.96
C ASP A 161 -0.15 15.09 17.40
N GLY A 162 -0.38 16.40 17.50
CA GLY A 162 0.55 17.45 17.08
C GLY A 162 1.91 17.42 17.79
N ASN A 163 1.99 16.75 18.94
CA ASN A 163 3.19 16.58 19.74
C ASN A 163 3.85 15.21 19.54
N GLY A 164 3.22 14.32 18.77
CA GLY A 164 3.70 12.98 18.48
C GLY A 164 3.32 11.92 19.52
N VAL A 165 2.39 12.21 20.43
CA VAL A 165 1.88 11.23 21.37
C VAL A 165 0.99 10.24 20.61
N ILE A 166 1.28 8.96 20.76
CA ILE A 166 0.52 7.87 20.16
C ILE A 166 -0.55 7.43 21.16
N SER A 167 -1.80 7.40 20.70
CA SER A 167 -2.94 6.93 21.46
C SER A 167 -3.82 6.03 20.61
N SER A 168 -4.61 5.17 21.24
CA SER A 168 -5.73 4.52 20.56
C SER A 168 -6.84 5.53 20.34
N LEU A 169 -7.49 5.47 19.18
CA LEU A 169 -8.71 6.22 18.95
C LEU A 169 -9.81 5.63 19.84
N ALA A 170 -10.51 6.49 20.57
CA ALA A 170 -11.63 6.07 21.40
C ALA A 170 -12.72 5.43 20.52
N LEU A 171 -12.99 4.15 20.73
CA LEU A 171 -14.14 3.49 20.12
C LEU A 171 -15.41 4.02 20.78
N SER A 172 -16.35 4.52 19.97
CA SER A 172 -17.68 4.87 20.45
C SER A 172 -18.60 3.66 20.32
N GLY A 173 -19.24 3.28 21.43
CA GLY A 173 -20.35 2.34 21.38
C GLY A 173 -21.53 2.94 20.60
N GLY A 174 -22.27 2.08 19.88
CA GLY A 174 -23.58 2.44 19.35
C GLY A 174 -24.66 2.41 20.45
N THR A 175 -25.91 2.65 20.08
CA THR A 175 -27.05 2.54 21.02
C THR A 175 -27.09 1.18 21.69
N GLY A 176 -27.19 1.16 23.03
CA GLY A 176 -27.20 -0.08 23.81
C GLY A 176 -25.82 -0.63 24.14
N ILE A 177 -24.72 -0.01 23.68
CA ILE A 177 -23.35 -0.47 23.93
C ILE A 177 -22.55 0.64 24.59
N THR A 178 -21.88 0.34 25.70
CA THR A 178 -20.90 1.23 26.34
C THR A 178 -19.52 0.60 26.28
N ILE A 179 -18.52 1.39 25.89
CA ILE A 179 -17.11 1.00 25.82
C ILE A 179 -16.35 1.83 26.85
N SER A 180 -15.70 1.16 27.81
CA SER A 180 -14.86 1.80 28.82
C SER A 180 -13.50 1.12 28.85
N GLY A 181 -12.47 1.78 28.32
CA GLY A 181 -11.14 1.19 28.15
C GLY A 181 -11.21 -0.04 27.24
N THR A 182 -10.95 -1.22 27.81
CA THR A 182 -11.01 -2.51 27.10
C THR A 182 -12.29 -3.30 27.36
N THR A 183 -13.22 -2.79 28.17
CA THR A 183 -14.46 -3.48 28.50
C THR A 183 -15.60 -2.99 27.62
N ILE A 184 -16.28 -3.93 26.96
CA ILE A 184 -17.50 -3.69 26.20
C ILE A 184 -18.67 -4.23 27.01
N SER A 185 -19.70 -3.41 27.21
CA SER A 185 -20.88 -3.74 28.02
C SER A 185 -22.16 -3.34 27.31
N ASN A 186 -23.25 -4.09 27.57
CA ASN A 186 -24.58 -3.65 27.21
C ASN A 186 -24.97 -2.50 28.17
N SER A 187 -25.29 -1.33 27.61
CA SER A 187 -25.64 -0.13 28.39
C SER A 187 -27.08 -0.18 28.93
N ALA A 188 -27.90 -1.10 28.44
CA ALA A 188 -29.24 -1.40 28.94
C ALA A 188 -29.37 -2.91 29.13
N PRO A 189 -28.69 -3.49 30.15
CA PRO A 189 -28.94 -4.87 30.52
C PRO A 189 -30.41 -5.04 30.96
N ASP A 190 -30.92 -6.27 30.87
CA ASP A 190 -32.27 -6.64 31.36
C ASP A 190 -33.46 -5.97 30.64
N GLN A 191 -33.28 -5.62 29.37
CA GLN A 191 -34.38 -5.20 28.51
C GLN A 191 -35.42 -6.32 28.39
N THR A 192 -36.66 -6.03 28.78
CA THR A 192 -37.75 -7.00 28.74
C THR A 192 -38.13 -7.30 27.29
N VAL A 193 -37.97 -8.56 26.88
CA VAL A 193 -38.47 -9.05 25.59
C VAL A 193 -39.93 -9.46 25.77
N SER A 194 -40.85 -8.77 25.11
CA SER A 194 -42.29 -9.07 25.17
C SER A 194 -42.78 -9.62 23.84
N ILE A 195 -43.47 -10.77 23.90
CA ILE A 195 -44.14 -11.40 22.76
C ILE A 195 -45.59 -11.62 23.17
N THR A 196 -46.51 -11.04 22.41
CA THR A 196 -47.95 -11.16 22.66
C THR A 196 -48.57 -12.03 21.59
N GLY A 197 -49.29 -13.07 22.00
CA GLY A 197 -50.09 -13.89 21.09
C GLY A 197 -51.34 -13.14 20.62
N SER A 198 -51.77 -13.40 19.39
CA SER A 198 -53.03 -12.88 18.84
C SER A 198 -53.85 -14.00 18.21
N GLY A 199 -55.18 -13.90 18.27
CA GLY A 199 -56.08 -14.92 17.71
C GLY A 199 -56.00 -16.25 18.46
N ALA A 200 -55.80 -17.35 17.73
CA ALA A 200 -55.67 -18.70 18.29
C ALA A 200 -54.31 -18.98 18.95
N THR A 201 -53.36 -18.04 18.86
CA THR A 201 -51.98 -18.21 19.35
C THR A 201 -51.84 -17.69 20.78
N SER A 202 -51.40 -18.55 21.68
CA SER A 202 -51.02 -18.23 23.05
C SER A 202 -49.50 -18.27 23.22
N VAL A 203 -48.99 -17.32 24.01
CA VAL A 203 -47.57 -17.24 24.36
C VAL A 203 -47.44 -17.35 25.87
N SER A 204 -46.62 -18.27 26.34
CA SER A 204 -46.33 -18.49 27.76
C SER A 204 -44.81 -18.62 27.98
N GLY A 205 -44.36 -18.59 29.23
CA GLY A 205 -42.93 -18.55 29.56
C GLY A 205 -42.36 -17.12 29.59
N SER A 206 -41.04 -17.01 29.70
CA SER A 206 -40.32 -15.73 29.79
C SER A 206 -38.90 -15.92 29.26
N TYR A 207 -38.30 -14.86 28.74
CA TYR A 207 -36.93 -14.90 28.20
C TYR A 207 -35.97 -15.63 29.18
N PRO A 208 -35.12 -16.56 28.71
CA PRO A 208 -34.83 -16.85 27.30
C PRO A 208 -35.80 -17.82 26.62
N ASN A 209 -36.75 -18.42 27.35
CA ASN A 209 -37.57 -19.51 26.84
C ASN A 209 -39.06 -19.13 26.81
N PHE A 210 -39.59 -18.98 25.60
CA PHE A 210 -41.01 -18.81 25.36
C PHE A 210 -41.60 -20.08 24.75
N THR A 211 -42.79 -20.44 25.19
CA THR A 211 -43.62 -21.46 24.55
C THR A 211 -44.72 -20.75 23.79
N ILE A 212 -44.71 -20.92 22.47
CA ILE A 212 -45.74 -20.40 21.57
C ILE A 212 -46.55 -21.60 21.09
N SER A 213 -47.84 -21.58 21.33
CA SER A 213 -48.77 -22.61 20.86
C SER A 213 -49.97 -21.95 20.20
N SER A 214 -50.53 -22.63 19.20
CA SER A 214 -51.80 -22.22 18.60
C SER A 214 -52.75 -23.40 18.65
N THR A 215 -53.98 -23.15 19.06
CA THR A 215 -55.05 -24.16 18.99
C THR A 215 -56.24 -23.51 18.31
N ASP A 216 -56.52 -23.93 17.08
CA ASP A 216 -57.71 -23.49 16.38
C ASP A 216 -58.92 -24.25 16.91
N THR A 217 -59.74 -23.58 17.71
CA THR A 217 -61.01 -24.09 18.24
C THR A 217 -62.22 -23.51 17.50
N ASN A 218 -62.00 -22.69 16.48
CA ASN A 218 -63.08 -21.96 15.80
C ASN A 218 -63.25 -22.36 14.32
N THR A 219 -62.72 -23.51 13.92
CA THR A 219 -62.94 -24.03 12.58
C THR A 219 -64.38 -24.54 12.47
N THR A 220 -65.24 -23.78 11.80
CA THR A 220 -66.65 -24.17 11.57
C THR A 220 -66.75 -25.04 10.31
N TYR A 221 -67.00 -26.33 10.48
CA TYR A 221 -67.27 -27.23 9.35
C TYR A 221 -68.76 -27.15 8.96
N SER A 222 -69.03 -26.80 7.71
CA SER A 222 -70.40 -26.83 7.16
C SER A 222 -70.62 -28.10 6.36
N ALA A 223 -71.67 -28.85 6.68
CA ALA A 223 -71.99 -30.08 5.94
C ALA A 223 -72.62 -29.74 4.58
N GLY A 224 -72.21 -30.48 3.54
CA GLY A 224 -72.89 -30.48 2.24
C GLY A 224 -74.19 -31.28 2.26
N SER A 225 -74.98 -31.21 1.18
CA SER A 225 -76.26 -31.94 1.08
C SER A 225 -76.07 -33.46 1.22
N GLY A 226 -76.92 -34.11 2.02
CA GLY A 226 -76.88 -35.57 2.27
C GLY A 226 -75.88 -36.02 3.34
N ILE A 227 -75.10 -35.09 3.91
CA ILE A 227 -74.18 -35.33 5.03
C ILE A 227 -74.66 -34.53 6.24
N THR A 228 -74.66 -35.15 7.41
CA THR A 228 -74.88 -34.47 8.69
C THR A 228 -73.60 -34.52 9.51
N ILE A 229 -73.17 -33.38 10.05
CA ILE A 229 -72.07 -33.28 11.00
C ILE A 229 -72.67 -32.87 12.36
N SER A 230 -72.53 -33.74 13.36
CA SER A 230 -72.96 -33.47 14.74
C SER A 230 -71.82 -33.80 15.69
N GLY A 231 -71.21 -32.78 16.29
CA GLY A 231 -69.98 -32.94 17.07
C GLY A 231 -68.87 -33.54 16.22
N THR A 232 -68.35 -34.70 16.62
CA THR A 232 -67.29 -35.44 15.91
C THR A 232 -67.83 -36.52 14.97
N THR A 233 -69.15 -36.66 14.82
CA THR A 233 -69.77 -37.71 14.01
C THR A 233 -70.22 -37.16 12.66
N ILE A 234 -69.79 -37.83 11.59
CA ILE A 234 -70.22 -37.57 10.22
C ILE A 234 -71.13 -38.73 9.79
N SER A 235 -72.31 -38.43 9.25
CA SER A 235 -73.27 -39.45 8.81
C SER A 235 -73.87 -39.11 7.46
N ALA A 236 -74.10 -40.14 6.65
CA ALA A 236 -74.86 -40.04 5.41
C ALA A 236 -76.35 -40.27 5.70
N SER A 237 -77.20 -39.32 5.33
CA SER A 237 -78.65 -39.35 5.64
C SER A 237 -79.49 -40.04 4.56
N GLY A 238 -78.93 -41.02 3.84
CA GLY A 238 -79.58 -41.72 2.71
C GLY A 238 -80.20 -43.06 3.11
N SER A 239 -81.53 -43.17 2.98
CA SER A 239 -82.39 -44.30 3.33
C SER A 239 -82.23 -45.55 2.43
N SER A 240 -82.17 -46.74 3.03
CA SER A 240 -82.37 -48.05 2.38
C SER A 240 -83.61 -48.74 2.96
N THR A 241 -84.59 -49.12 2.14
CA THR A 241 -85.88 -49.74 2.55
C THR A 241 -85.70 -51.17 3.11
N PRO A 242 -86.37 -51.58 4.21
CA PRO A 242 -86.21 -52.91 4.84
C PRO A 242 -87.05 -54.05 4.20
N SER A 243 -86.61 -55.31 4.40
CA SER A 243 -87.19 -56.59 3.92
C SER A 243 -88.34 -57.11 4.81
N THR A 244 -89.38 -57.76 4.24
CA THR A 244 -90.63 -58.21 4.93
C THR A 244 -90.62 -59.68 5.41
N SER A 245 -91.27 -59.99 6.54
CA SER A 245 -91.23 -61.25 7.31
C SER A 245 -92.11 -62.43 6.80
N LEU A 246 -91.76 -63.66 7.22
CA LEU A 246 -92.41 -64.94 6.88
C LEU A 246 -93.91 -64.98 7.29
N GLY A 247 -94.81 -65.33 6.36
CA GLY A 247 -96.26 -65.49 6.61
C GLY A 247 -97.18 -64.52 5.85
N ALA A 248 -96.61 -63.62 5.04
CA ALA A 248 -97.36 -62.70 4.20
C ALA A 248 -97.99 -63.39 2.96
N VAL A 249 -98.91 -62.68 2.30
CA VAL A 249 -99.47 -63.08 1.00
C VAL A 249 -98.32 -63.36 0.02
N GLY A 250 -98.34 -64.52 -0.64
CA GLY A 250 -97.28 -64.94 -1.58
C GLY A 250 -96.10 -65.74 -0.99
N THR A 251 -96.05 -66.02 0.32
CA THR A 251 -94.91 -66.74 0.95
C THR A 251 -95.02 -68.28 0.94
N TYR A 252 -96.20 -68.87 0.72
CA TYR A 252 -96.41 -70.33 0.71
C TYR A 252 -97.03 -70.83 -0.61
N ALA A 253 -96.54 -71.98 -1.11
CA ALA A 253 -97.09 -72.68 -2.28
C ALA A 253 -97.12 -74.20 -2.10
N PHE A 254 -98.16 -74.90 -2.58
CA PHE A 254 -98.27 -76.37 -2.54
C PHE A 254 -98.98 -76.97 -3.78
N LEU A 255 -98.77 -78.28 -4.02
CA LEU A 255 -99.22 -79.01 -5.20
C LEU A 255 -100.49 -79.86 -4.94
N LYS A 256 -101.53 -79.74 -5.77
CA LYS A 256 -102.74 -80.58 -5.76
C LYS A 256 -103.03 -81.23 -7.12
N PHE A 257 -103.52 -82.46 -7.18
CA PHE A 257 -103.85 -83.09 -8.46
C PHE A 257 -105.26 -82.73 -8.99
N GLY A 258 -105.38 -82.55 -10.31
CA GLY A 258 -106.66 -82.56 -11.04
C GLY A 258 -107.49 -81.27 -11.03
N THR A 259 -106.88 -80.08 -10.93
CA THR A 259 -107.60 -78.78 -10.99
C THR A 259 -107.13 -77.91 -12.16
N THR A 260 -107.98 -77.01 -12.65
CA THR A 260 -107.64 -76.10 -13.77
C THR A 260 -107.08 -74.77 -13.25
N ALA A 261 -106.05 -74.23 -13.93
CA ALA A 261 -105.41 -72.96 -13.58
C ALA A 261 -106.41 -71.78 -13.53
N GLY A 262 -106.22 -70.85 -12.59
CA GLY A 262 -107.10 -69.70 -12.37
C GLY A 262 -108.29 -69.96 -11.44
N SER A 263 -108.60 -71.23 -11.14
CA SER A 263 -109.63 -71.60 -10.16
C SER A 263 -109.24 -71.15 -8.75
N THR A 264 -110.24 -70.74 -7.96
CA THR A 264 -110.08 -70.39 -6.54
C THR A 264 -110.72 -71.47 -5.69
N THR A 265 -109.99 -71.96 -4.68
CA THR A 265 -110.48 -73.02 -3.79
C THR A 265 -110.29 -72.58 -2.35
N SER A 266 -111.30 -72.81 -1.50
CA SER A 266 -111.18 -72.61 -0.05
C SER A 266 -110.08 -73.51 0.50
N GLY A 267 -109.22 -72.99 1.37
CA GLY A 267 -108.16 -73.76 2.04
C GLY A 267 -108.68 -75.06 2.67
N SER A 268 -109.90 -75.05 3.20
CA SER A 268 -110.56 -76.22 3.80
C SER A 268 -110.75 -77.41 2.84
N ASN A 269 -110.75 -77.17 1.52
CA ASN A 269 -110.92 -78.20 0.49
C ASN A 269 -109.59 -78.61 -0.18
N LEU A 270 -108.46 -78.08 0.32
CA LEU A 270 -107.11 -78.41 -0.14
C LEU A 270 -106.51 -79.44 0.82
N TYR A 271 -106.48 -80.70 0.38
CA TYR A 271 -105.79 -81.77 1.09
C TYR A 271 -104.33 -81.81 0.63
N TYR A 272 -103.40 -81.69 1.57
CA TYR A 272 -101.99 -82.01 1.35
C TYR A 272 -101.64 -83.23 2.18
N SER A 273 -100.86 -84.13 1.60
CA SER A 273 -100.27 -85.24 2.33
C SER A 273 -98.77 -85.07 2.41
N ASP A 274 -98.16 -85.61 3.46
CA ASP A 274 -96.72 -85.78 3.47
C ASP A 274 -96.28 -86.83 2.42
N THR A 275 -94.97 -87.04 2.29
CA THR A 275 -94.39 -88.02 1.38
C THR A 275 -94.76 -89.47 1.70
N ASN A 276 -95.41 -89.72 2.85
CA ASN A 276 -95.88 -91.02 3.30
C ASN A 276 -97.41 -91.17 3.16
N LEU A 277 -98.06 -90.25 2.42
CA LEU A 277 -99.50 -90.24 2.13
C LEU A 277 -100.39 -90.02 3.36
N ASN A 278 -99.84 -89.50 4.47
CA ASN A 278 -100.66 -89.11 5.62
C ASN A 278 -101.36 -87.78 5.31
N ALA A 279 -102.69 -87.76 5.31
CA ALA A 279 -103.45 -86.54 5.07
C ALA A 279 -103.28 -85.55 6.26
N GLY A 280 -102.71 -84.37 5.99
CA GLY A 280 -102.69 -83.25 6.92
C GLY A 280 -104.05 -82.56 7.02
N SER A 281 -104.27 -81.79 8.09
CA SER A 281 -105.45 -80.94 8.25
C SER A 281 -105.48 -79.83 7.20
N SER A 282 -106.66 -79.51 6.66
CA SER A 282 -106.78 -78.53 5.57
C SER A 282 -106.29 -77.12 5.98
N PRO A 283 -105.50 -76.42 5.14
CA PRO A 283 -104.97 -75.10 5.46
C PRO A 283 -106.07 -74.02 5.49
N SER A 284 -105.87 -72.93 6.23
CA SER A 284 -106.83 -71.81 6.27
C SER A 284 -106.59 -70.79 5.14
N GLY A 285 -107.58 -69.94 4.85
CA GLY A 285 -107.45 -68.84 3.87
C GLY A 285 -107.93 -69.16 2.46
N THR A 286 -107.75 -68.19 1.55
CA THR A 286 -108.14 -68.31 0.14
C THR A 286 -106.91 -68.50 -0.74
N TRP A 287 -106.95 -69.54 -1.57
CA TRP A 287 -105.82 -69.98 -2.36
C TRP A 287 -106.18 -69.97 -3.84
N ARG A 288 -105.24 -69.51 -4.67
CA ARG A 288 -105.41 -69.43 -6.12
C ARG A 288 -104.48 -70.42 -6.81
N CYS A 289 -105.02 -71.19 -7.75
CA CYS A 289 -104.22 -72.04 -8.62
C CYS A 289 -103.46 -71.19 -9.63
N MET A 290 -102.14 -71.19 -9.54
CA MET A 290 -101.24 -70.41 -10.40
C MET A 290 -100.77 -71.20 -11.64
N GLY A 291 -101.00 -72.53 -11.70
CA GLY A 291 -100.66 -73.36 -12.87
C GLY A 291 -100.86 -74.86 -12.65
N HIS A 292 -100.89 -75.64 -13.73
CA HIS A 292 -101.02 -77.11 -13.69
C HIS A 292 -100.01 -77.83 -14.61
N SER A 293 -99.54 -79.00 -14.17
CA SER A 293 -98.73 -79.95 -14.93
C SER A 293 -99.65 -80.88 -15.70
N THR A 294 -99.47 -80.95 -17.02
CA THR A 294 -100.24 -81.84 -17.91
C THR A 294 -99.79 -83.30 -17.84
N THR A 295 -98.57 -83.54 -17.37
CA THR A 295 -97.96 -84.89 -17.38
C THR A 295 -98.20 -85.64 -16.06
N SER A 296 -98.19 -84.94 -14.92
CA SER A 296 -98.44 -85.53 -13.60
C SER A 296 -99.79 -85.17 -13.01
N GLY A 297 -100.52 -84.21 -13.61
CA GLY A 297 -101.80 -83.71 -13.13
C GLY A 297 -101.71 -82.77 -11.92
N ALA A 298 -100.52 -82.47 -11.40
CA ALA A 298 -100.31 -81.62 -10.22
C ALA A 298 -100.48 -80.12 -10.51
N THR A 299 -100.98 -79.33 -9.56
CA THR A 299 -101.32 -77.90 -9.71
C THR A 299 -100.78 -77.08 -8.55
N VAL A 300 -100.17 -75.91 -8.80
CA VAL A 300 -99.58 -75.06 -7.76
C VAL A 300 -100.62 -74.06 -7.25
N PHE A 301 -100.85 -74.03 -5.95
CA PHE A 301 -101.66 -73.01 -5.29
C PHE A 301 -100.80 -72.02 -4.50
N VAL A 302 -101.13 -70.73 -4.54
CA VAL A 302 -100.51 -69.67 -3.72
C VAL A 302 -101.60 -69.00 -2.88
N ARG A 303 -101.30 -68.70 -1.62
CA ARG A 303 -102.23 -67.97 -0.74
C ARG A 303 -102.34 -66.53 -1.19
N ILE A 304 -103.57 -66.08 -1.44
CA ILE A 304 -103.85 -64.72 -1.89
C ILE A 304 -104.59 -63.88 -0.82
N SER A 305 -105.11 -64.53 0.23
CA SER A 305 -105.65 -63.88 1.44
C SER A 305 -105.74 -64.86 2.61
#